data_AF-A0A7C6E060-F1
#
_entry.id   AF-A0A7C6E060-F1
#
_cell.length_a   1.000
_cell.length_b   1.000
_cell.length_c   1.000
_cell.angle_alpha   90.00
_cell.angle_beta   90.00
_cell.angle_gamma   90.00
#
_symmetry.space_group_name_H-M   'P 1'
#
loop_
_entity.id
_entity.type
_entity.pdbx_description
1 polymer ?
#
loop_
_entity_poly.entity_id
_entity_poly.type
_entity_poly.pdbx_seq_one_letter_code
_entity_poly.pdbx_strand_id
1 'polypeptide(L)'
;MRWLKPDELRGLAQKEAELRKSYRYRINICCSSGCMPFGALKVLSAFKDAVREFGVEEECYVGRTGCIGTCSLAPAVLVDPGDYLYQNVTPERAREIVKEHVVNGRPVKSMLYGNEAFFKKQLRIVLRNAGKIDPLRIEDYVAVGGYYALLKALTRMTPEGVIEEVALSGLKGRGGAGFLTGLKWRYVARAPGSPKYVIANLDEGDPGVFANRTLAEADPHAILEGMAIAAYAVGSQKGYIYVRSE
;
A
#
# COMPACT_ATOMS: atom_id res chain seq x y z
N MET A 1 -10.50 4.09 -25.49
CA MET A 1 -10.18 3.85 -24.07
C MET A 1 -11.43 4.16 -23.26
N ARG A 2 -12.06 3.18 -22.60
CA ARG A 2 -13.27 3.40 -21.79
C ARG A 2 -12.84 3.77 -20.37
N TRP A 3 -13.21 4.96 -19.91
CA TRP A 3 -12.96 5.39 -18.54
C TRP A 3 -13.93 4.70 -17.58
N LEU A 4 -13.43 4.23 -16.43
CA LEU A 4 -14.27 3.70 -15.35
C LEU A 4 -15.17 4.81 -14.81
N LYS A 5 -16.49 4.60 -14.87
CA LYS A 5 -17.47 5.50 -14.26
C LYS A 5 -17.43 5.37 -12.73
N PRO A 6 -17.89 6.40 -11.99
CA PRO A 6 -17.93 6.36 -10.52
C PRO A 6 -18.61 5.11 -9.94
N ASP A 7 -19.73 4.67 -10.54
CA ASP A 7 -20.45 3.49 -10.09
C ASP A 7 -19.74 2.18 -10.44
N GLU A 8 -19.01 2.14 -11.55
CA GLU A 8 -18.18 0.98 -11.90
C GLU A 8 -17.02 0.81 -10.90
N LEU A 9 -16.44 1.91 -10.40
CA LEU A 9 -15.42 1.88 -9.34
C LEU A 9 -15.98 1.35 -8.02
N ARG A 10 -17.19 1.79 -7.64
CA ARG A 10 -17.88 1.29 -6.43
C ARG A 10 -18.22 -0.19 -6.54
N GLY A 11 -18.72 -0.62 -7.70
CA GLY A 11 -19.01 -2.03 -7.98
C GLY A 11 -17.75 -2.90 -7.90
N LEU A 12 -16.62 -2.42 -8.42
CA LEU A 12 -15.34 -3.10 -8.30
C LEU A 12 -14.89 -3.23 -6.83
N ALA A 13 -14.99 -2.14 -6.06
CA ALA A 13 -14.66 -2.14 -4.63
C ALA A 13 -15.51 -3.15 -3.85
N GLN A 14 -16.82 -3.18 -4.11
CA GLN A 14 -17.73 -4.10 -3.45
C GLN A 14 -17.41 -5.56 -3.80
N LYS A 15 -17.25 -5.86 -5.08
CA LYS A 15 -16.91 -7.22 -5.55
C LYS A 15 -15.62 -7.74 -4.92
N GLU A 16 -14.58 -6.92 -4.91
CA GLU A 16 -13.30 -7.32 -4.32
C GLU A 16 -13.40 -7.43 -2.79
N ALA A 17 -14.16 -6.56 -2.12
CA ALA A 17 -14.39 -6.67 -0.68
C ALA A 17 -15.16 -7.95 -0.30
N GLU A 18 -16.15 -8.35 -1.10
CA GLU A 18 -16.88 -9.62 -0.94
C GLU A 18 -15.97 -10.83 -1.16
N LEU A 19 -15.16 -10.81 -2.21
CA LEU A 19 -14.15 -11.85 -2.48
C LEU A 19 -13.14 -11.96 -1.33
N ARG A 20 -12.70 -10.83 -0.76
CA ARG A 20 -11.78 -10.85 0.39
C ARG A 20 -12.42 -11.46 1.63
N LYS A 21 -13.73 -11.28 1.82
CA LYS A 21 -14.51 -11.85 2.93
C LYS A 21 -14.87 -13.32 2.74
N SER A 22 -14.83 -13.84 1.51
CA SER A 22 -15.14 -15.25 1.25
C SER A 22 -14.03 -16.18 1.75
N TYR A 23 -12.79 -15.69 1.84
CA TYR A 23 -11.69 -16.44 2.43
C TYR A 23 -11.78 -16.39 3.96
N ARG A 24 -11.65 -17.55 4.59
CA ARG A 24 -11.50 -17.70 6.04
C ARG A 24 -10.18 -17.13 6.52
N TYR A 25 -9.10 -17.31 5.74
CA TYR A 25 -7.77 -16.79 6.05
C TYR A 25 -7.17 -16.03 4.87
N ARG A 26 -6.35 -15.02 5.18
CA ARG A 26 -5.54 -14.31 4.18
C ARG A 26 -4.10 -14.25 4.63
N ILE A 27 -3.20 -14.84 3.86
CA ILE A 27 -1.75 -14.83 4.10
C ILE A 27 -1.12 -13.80 3.17
N ASN A 28 -0.59 -12.73 3.74
CA ASN A 28 0.10 -11.66 3.01
C ASN A 28 1.61 -11.75 3.28
N ILE A 29 2.39 -12.09 2.26
CA ILE A 29 3.84 -12.24 2.35
C ILE A 29 4.50 -10.93 1.92
N CYS A 30 5.36 -10.36 2.76
CA CYS A 30 6.11 -9.16 2.43
C CYS A 30 7.13 -9.46 1.32
N CYS A 31 6.90 -8.94 0.12
CA CYS A 31 7.77 -9.09 -1.05
C CYS A 31 8.45 -7.77 -1.44
N SER A 32 8.67 -6.87 -0.47
CA SER A 32 9.46 -5.65 -0.66
C SER A 32 10.95 -5.95 -0.83
N SER A 33 11.71 -4.96 -1.31
CA SER A 33 13.18 -5.02 -1.46
C SER A 33 13.91 -5.42 -0.18
N GLY A 34 13.33 -5.14 1.00
CA GLY A 34 13.89 -5.58 2.28
C GLY A 34 13.72 -7.07 2.57
N CYS A 35 12.64 -7.71 2.09
CA CYS A 35 12.37 -9.13 2.35
C CYS A 35 12.81 -10.06 1.21
N MET A 36 12.88 -9.55 -0.03
CA MET A 36 13.29 -10.33 -1.20
C MET A 36 14.67 -11.02 -1.04
N PRO A 37 15.73 -10.35 -0.53
CA PRO A 37 17.03 -10.98 -0.32
C PRO A 37 17.02 -12.15 0.66
N PHE A 38 16.05 -12.17 1.59
CA PHE A 38 15.86 -13.25 2.55
C PHE A 38 14.97 -14.39 2.03
N GLY A 39 14.67 -14.40 0.72
CA GLY A 39 13.94 -15.49 0.07
C GLY A 39 12.42 -15.36 0.11
N ALA A 40 11.86 -14.15 0.26
CA ALA A 40 10.41 -13.93 0.32
C ALA A 40 9.62 -14.55 -0.85
N LEU A 41 10.18 -14.57 -2.07
CA LEU A 41 9.51 -15.20 -3.22
C LEU A 41 9.44 -16.72 -3.09
N LYS A 42 10.45 -17.36 -2.48
CA LYS A 42 10.42 -18.80 -2.19
C LYS A 42 9.38 -19.11 -1.12
N VAL A 43 9.29 -18.25 -0.09
CA VAL A 43 8.25 -18.34 0.94
C VAL A 43 6.85 -18.19 0.36
N LEU A 44 6.65 -17.20 -0.54
CA LEU A 44 5.38 -17.04 -1.26
C LEU A 44 4.99 -18.28 -2.05
N SER A 45 5.94 -18.90 -2.77
CA SER A 45 5.69 -20.17 -3.47
C SER A 45 5.32 -21.27 -2.50
N ALA A 46 6.08 -21.42 -1.41
CA ALA A 46 5.85 -22.46 -0.41
C ALA A 46 4.47 -22.34 0.26
N PHE A 47 3.97 -21.13 0.52
CA PHE A 47 2.60 -20.96 0.99
C PHE A 47 1.56 -21.39 -0.04
N LYS A 48 1.75 -21.04 -1.32
CA LYS A 48 0.84 -21.46 -2.40
C LYS A 48 0.83 -22.97 -2.57
N ASP A 49 1.98 -23.61 -2.47
CA ASP A 49 2.10 -25.07 -2.58
C ASP A 49 1.48 -25.75 -1.35
N ALA A 50 1.70 -25.21 -0.15
CA ALA A 50 1.14 -25.76 1.09
C ALA A 50 -0.40 -25.64 1.14
N VAL A 51 -1.01 -24.52 0.73
CA VAL A 51 -2.49 -24.43 0.73
C VAL A 51 -3.13 -25.41 -0.25
N ARG A 52 -2.47 -25.73 -1.36
CA ARG A 52 -2.89 -26.79 -2.30
C ARG A 52 -2.70 -28.18 -1.70
N GLU A 53 -1.53 -28.43 -1.11
CA GLU A 53 -1.20 -29.70 -0.46
C GLU A 53 -2.23 -30.08 0.62
N PHE A 54 -2.66 -29.10 1.42
CA PHE A 54 -3.65 -29.31 2.48
C PHE A 54 -5.11 -29.13 2.04
N GLY A 55 -5.36 -28.82 0.76
CA GLY A 55 -6.73 -28.69 0.21
C GLY A 55 -7.53 -27.51 0.77
N VAL A 56 -6.88 -26.42 1.15
CA VAL A 56 -7.51 -25.22 1.76
C VAL A 56 -7.46 -23.99 0.86
N GLU A 57 -7.27 -24.16 -0.45
CA GLU A 57 -7.12 -23.07 -1.42
C GLU A 57 -8.39 -22.22 -1.62
N GLU A 58 -9.57 -22.81 -1.40
CA GLU A 58 -10.85 -22.08 -1.43
C GLU A 58 -11.10 -21.27 -0.14
N GLU A 59 -10.51 -21.69 0.98
CA GLU A 59 -10.66 -21.04 2.29
C GLU A 59 -9.54 -20.04 2.60
N CYS A 60 -8.37 -20.17 1.96
CA CYS A 60 -7.18 -19.41 2.31
C CYS A 60 -6.56 -18.72 1.09
N TYR A 61 -6.65 -17.39 1.05
CA TYR A 61 -5.95 -16.60 0.04
C TYR A 61 -4.47 -16.42 0.39
N VAL A 62 -3.60 -16.58 -0.60
CA VAL A 62 -2.15 -16.35 -0.46
C VAL A 62 -1.72 -15.26 -1.46
N GLY A 63 -1.24 -14.13 -0.95
CA GLY A 63 -0.82 -13.00 -1.76
C GLY A 63 0.48 -12.37 -1.30
N ARG A 64 1.03 -11.51 -2.15
CA ARG A 64 2.12 -10.61 -1.78
C ARG A 64 1.57 -9.35 -1.15
N THR A 65 2.38 -8.69 -0.35
CA THR A 65 2.19 -7.31 0.11
C THR A 65 3.54 -6.59 0.03
N GLY A 66 3.54 -5.26 0.05
CA GLY A 66 4.77 -4.51 0.28
C GLY A 66 5.18 -4.43 1.75
N CYS A 67 6.15 -3.56 2.02
CA CYS A 67 6.86 -3.48 3.29
C CYS A 67 5.93 -3.24 4.50
N ILE A 68 5.97 -4.14 5.48
CA ILE A 68 5.17 -4.06 6.71
C ILE A 68 5.79 -3.07 7.72
N GLY A 69 7.05 -2.65 7.52
CA GLY A 69 7.73 -1.63 8.33
C GLY A 69 8.70 -2.18 9.38
N THR A 70 9.05 -3.48 9.32
CA THR A 70 10.03 -4.10 10.24
C THR A 70 10.93 -5.09 9.49
N CYS A 71 11.98 -4.57 8.86
CA CYS A 71 12.89 -5.37 8.04
C CYS A 71 13.69 -6.41 8.86
N SER A 72 13.82 -6.23 10.18
CA SER A 72 14.49 -7.19 11.07
C SER A 72 13.76 -8.53 11.20
N LEU A 73 12.52 -8.63 10.72
CA LEU A 73 11.70 -9.84 10.80
C LEU A 73 11.65 -10.63 9.48
N ALA A 74 12.46 -10.24 8.49
CA ALA A 74 12.36 -10.76 7.14
C ALA A 74 12.67 -12.27 7.03
N PRO A 75 11.95 -13.03 6.17
CA PRO A 75 10.69 -12.67 5.53
C PRO A 75 9.54 -12.58 6.53
N ALA A 76 8.82 -11.46 6.48
CA ALA A 76 7.66 -11.21 7.34
C ALA A 76 6.36 -11.62 6.63
N VAL A 77 5.45 -12.25 7.38
CA VAL A 77 4.17 -12.75 6.87
C VAL A 77 3.05 -12.35 7.82
N LEU A 78 1.99 -11.76 7.29
CA LEU A 78 0.77 -11.44 8.02
C LEU A 78 -0.31 -12.46 7.70
N VAL A 79 -1.00 -12.96 8.73
CA VAL A 79 -2.17 -13.81 8.59
C VAL A 79 -3.39 -13.11 9.20
N ASP A 80 -4.40 -12.88 8.37
CA ASP A 80 -5.73 -12.41 8.76
C ASP A 80 -6.71 -13.60 8.80
N PRO A 81 -7.74 -13.60 9.67
CA PRO A 81 -8.04 -12.58 10.69
C PRO A 81 -7.11 -12.66 11.92
N GLY A 82 -6.92 -11.54 12.62
CA GLY A 82 -6.19 -11.47 13.89
C GLY A 82 -4.82 -10.78 13.86
N ASP A 83 -4.43 -10.21 12.71
CA ASP A 83 -3.17 -9.46 12.52
C ASP A 83 -1.91 -10.22 12.99
N TYR A 84 -1.87 -11.55 12.75
CA TYR A 84 -0.77 -12.40 13.19
C TYR A 84 0.48 -12.17 12.34
N LEU A 85 1.51 -11.56 12.93
CA LEU A 85 2.79 -11.32 12.27
C LEU A 85 3.79 -12.43 12.57
N TYR A 86 4.08 -13.25 11.56
CA TYR A 86 5.15 -14.25 11.58
C TYR A 86 6.47 -13.65 11.12
N GLN A 87 7.55 -14.01 11.83
CA GLN A 87 8.91 -13.51 11.59
C GLN A 87 9.84 -14.62 11.12
N ASN A 88 10.89 -14.26 10.35
CA ASN A 88 11.95 -15.17 9.90
C ASN A 88 11.36 -16.44 9.25
N VAL A 89 10.35 -16.26 8.39
CA VAL A 89 9.64 -17.38 7.78
C VAL A 89 10.49 -17.98 6.67
N THR A 90 10.72 -19.29 6.73
CA THR A 90 11.35 -20.09 5.67
C THR A 90 10.30 -20.90 4.91
N PRO A 91 10.61 -21.49 3.75
CA PRO A 91 9.69 -22.40 3.05
C PRO A 91 9.14 -23.53 3.93
N GLU A 92 9.97 -24.09 4.81
CA GLU A 92 9.57 -25.17 5.72
C GLU A 92 8.58 -24.67 6.78
N ARG A 93 8.84 -23.48 7.33
CA ARG A 93 7.94 -22.81 8.28
C ARG A 93 6.63 -22.40 7.64
N ALA A 94 6.63 -22.04 6.35
CA ALA A 94 5.40 -21.71 5.63
C ALA A 94 4.41 -22.89 5.63
N ARG A 95 4.92 -24.10 5.37
CA ARG A 95 4.12 -25.33 5.43
C ARG A 95 3.57 -25.60 6.84
N GLU A 96 4.39 -25.42 7.87
CA GLU A 96 3.98 -25.55 9.27
C GLU A 96 2.88 -24.53 9.65
N ILE A 97 3.03 -23.27 9.21
CA ILE A 97 2.03 -22.22 9.46
C ILE A 97 0.69 -22.57 8.79
N VAL A 98 0.67 -23.06 7.54
CA VAL A 98 -0.59 -23.49 6.90
C VAL A 98 -1.21 -24.65 7.68
N LYS A 99 -0.42 -25.66 8.03
CA LYS A 99 -0.93 -26.82 8.76
C LYS A 99 -1.51 -26.45 10.14
N GLU A 100 -0.78 -25.69 10.95
CA GLU A 100 -1.23 -25.39 12.30
C GLU A 100 -2.23 -24.24 12.35
N HIS A 101 -1.95 -23.12 11.68
CA HIS A 101 -2.79 -21.94 11.78
C HIS A 101 -4.04 -22.05 10.88
N VAL A 102 -3.88 -22.40 9.61
CA VAL A 102 -4.99 -22.39 8.65
C VAL A 102 -5.85 -23.64 8.83
N VAL A 103 -5.26 -24.83 8.79
CA VAL A 103 -6.00 -26.09 8.87
C VAL A 103 -6.49 -26.34 10.30
N ASN A 104 -5.59 -26.28 11.29
CA ASN A 104 -5.94 -26.61 12.68
C ASN A 104 -6.48 -25.43 13.49
N GLY A 105 -6.47 -24.20 12.97
CA GLY A 105 -6.94 -23.01 13.68
C GLY A 105 -6.05 -22.57 14.85
N ARG A 106 -4.80 -23.03 14.91
CA ARG A 106 -3.86 -22.79 16.03
C ARG A 106 -2.64 -21.98 15.55
N PRO A 107 -2.56 -20.67 15.85
CA PRO A 107 -1.38 -19.88 15.52
C PRO A 107 -0.10 -20.44 16.17
N VAL A 108 0.96 -20.61 15.38
CA VAL A 108 2.27 -21.09 15.85
C VAL A 108 2.98 -20.01 16.69
N LYS A 109 2.71 -19.98 18.00
CA LYS A 109 3.15 -18.92 18.92
C LYS A 109 4.65 -18.66 18.94
N SER A 110 5.47 -19.70 18.78
CA SER A 110 6.94 -19.59 18.77
C SER A 110 7.49 -18.80 17.57
N MET A 111 6.70 -18.65 16.50
CA MET A 111 7.06 -17.93 15.29
C MET A 111 6.43 -16.53 15.20
N LEU A 112 5.55 -16.18 16.13
CA LEU A 112 4.90 -14.88 16.16
C LEU A 112 5.85 -13.80 16.68
N TYR A 113 5.73 -12.60 16.13
CA TYR A 113 6.39 -11.42 16.65
C TYR A 113 5.80 -11.03 18.01
N GLY A 114 6.64 -11.05 19.04
CA GLY A 114 6.20 -10.85 20.43
C GLY A 114 6.13 -9.40 20.90
N ASN A 115 6.66 -8.42 20.15
CA ASN A 115 6.73 -7.03 20.60
C ASN A 115 5.62 -6.17 20.00
N GLU A 116 4.43 -6.25 20.57
CA GLU A 116 3.27 -5.48 20.12
C GLU A 116 3.46 -3.95 20.23
N ALA A 117 4.38 -3.48 21.09
CA ALA A 117 4.57 -2.05 21.33
C ALA A 117 5.10 -1.29 20.11
N PHE A 118 5.83 -1.97 19.21
CA PHE A 118 6.35 -1.34 18.00
C PHE A 118 5.23 -0.82 17.10
N PHE A 119 4.19 -1.62 16.85
CA PHE A 119 3.08 -1.25 15.96
C PHE A 119 1.95 -0.52 16.69
N LYS A 120 1.61 -0.91 17.94
CA LYS A 120 0.48 -0.32 18.68
C LYS A 120 0.63 1.18 18.94
N LYS A 121 1.86 1.71 18.94
CA LYS A 121 2.14 3.13 19.17
C LYS A 121 2.21 3.97 17.89
N GLN A 122 1.96 3.38 16.71
CA GLN A 122 2.06 4.07 15.43
C GLN A 122 0.69 4.51 14.91
N LEU A 123 0.62 5.74 14.40
CA LEU A 123 -0.50 6.19 13.57
C LEU A 123 -0.10 6.14 12.08
N ARG A 124 -0.44 5.03 11.41
CA ARG A 124 -0.06 4.79 10.01
C ARG A 124 -1.05 5.47 9.06
N ILE A 125 -0.87 6.77 8.79
CA ILE A 125 -1.72 7.50 7.83
C ILE A 125 -1.32 7.19 6.38
N VAL A 126 -0.04 7.39 6.05
CA VAL A 126 0.50 7.18 4.70
C VAL A 126 0.63 5.69 4.38
N LEU A 127 1.04 4.88 5.35
CA LEU A 127 1.22 3.43 5.20
C LEU A 127 0.02 2.61 5.69
N ARG A 128 -1.19 3.17 5.68
CA ARG A 128 -2.42 2.51 6.20
C ARG A 128 -2.75 1.18 5.50
N ASN A 129 -2.35 1.04 4.25
CA ASN A 129 -2.62 -0.14 3.40
C ASN A 129 -1.47 -1.15 3.40
N ALA A 130 -0.30 -0.77 3.88
CA ALA A 130 0.88 -1.63 3.85
C ALA A 130 0.72 -2.84 4.78
N GLY A 131 0.83 -4.04 4.20
CA GLY A 131 0.54 -5.31 4.84
C GLY A 131 -0.82 -5.91 4.47
N LYS A 132 -1.71 -5.12 3.83
CA LYS A 132 -3.12 -5.48 3.61
C LYS A 132 -3.49 -5.67 2.13
N ILE A 133 -2.76 -5.02 1.23
CA ILE A 133 -3.04 -5.04 -0.21
C ILE A 133 -1.90 -5.69 -0.98
N ASP A 134 -2.23 -6.29 -2.12
CA ASP A 134 -1.23 -6.56 -3.16
C ASP A 134 -0.94 -5.25 -3.92
N PRO A 135 0.27 -4.69 -3.85
CA PRO A 135 0.62 -3.42 -4.50
C PRO A 135 0.56 -3.48 -6.03
N LEU A 136 0.49 -4.68 -6.63
CA LEU A 136 0.40 -4.88 -8.08
C LEU A 136 -1.03 -5.08 -8.57
N ARG A 137 -2.03 -5.03 -7.68
CA ARG A 137 -3.45 -5.18 -8.02
C ARG A 137 -4.20 -3.90 -7.72
N ILE A 138 -4.69 -3.25 -8.77
CA ILE A 138 -5.50 -2.04 -8.62
C ILE A 138 -6.80 -2.33 -7.86
N GLU A 139 -7.36 -3.53 -8.01
CA GLU A 139 -8.57 -3.97 -7.33
C GLU A 139 -8.40 -3.96 -5.80
N ASP A 140 -7.25 -4.41 -5.31
CA ASP A 140 -6.94 -4.39 -3.88
C ASP A 140 -6.89 -2.95 -3.34
N TYR A 141 -6.29 -2.01 -4.09
CA TYR A 141 -6.25 -0.59 -3.70
C TYR A 141 -7.66 0.02 -3.69
N VAL A 142 -8.48 -0.29 -4.70
CA VAL A 142 -9.88 0.19 -4.79
C VAL A 142 -10.74 -0.39 -3.66
N ALA A 143 -10.55 -1.67 -3.30
CA ALA A 143 -11.28 -2.34 -2.23
C ALA A 143 -11.07 -1.70 -0.86
N VAL A 144 -9.90 -1.09 -0.63
CA VAL A 144 -9.58 -0.36 0.61
C VAL A 144 -9.90 1.14 0.53
N GLY A 145 -10.69 1.57 -0.45
CA GLY A 145 -11.15 2.94 -0.63
C GLY A 145 -10.24 3.83 -1.48
N GLY A 146 -9.27 3.24 -2.18
CA GLY A 146 -8.42 3.93 -3.14
C GLY A 146 -9.22 4.59 -4.27
N TYR A 147 -8.73 5.73 -4.77
CA TYR A 147 -9.34 6.57 -5.80
C TYR A 147 -10.63 7.31 -5.38
N TYR A 148 -11.13 7.12 -4.16
CA TYR A 148 -12.34 7.80 -3.71
C TYR A 148 -12.07 9.30 -3.45
N ALA A 149 -10.85 9.66 -3.02
CA ALA A 149 -10.47 11.05 -2.84
C ALA A 149 -10.33 11.75 -4.20
N LEU A 150 -9.75 11.08 -5.19
CA LEU A 150 -9.72 11.58 -6.57
C LEU A 150 -11.13 11.74 -7.15
N LEU A 151 -12.01 10.75 -6.94
CA LEU A 151 -13.40 10.84 -7.37
C LEU A 151 -14.11 12.05 -6.74
N LYS A 152 -13.95 12.28 -5.43
CA LYS A 152 -14.48 13.45 -4.73
C LYS A 152 -13.93 14.74 -5.37
N ALA A 153 -12.62 14.83 -5.58
CA ALA A 153 -11.99 16.00 -6.17
C ALA A 153 -12.58 16.33 -7.54
N LEU A 154 -12.72 15.33 -8.42
CA LEU A 154 -13.18 15.52 -9.80
C LEU A 154 -14.69 15.80 -9.91
N THR A 155 -15.51 15.30 -9.00
CA THR A 155 -16.98 15.35 -9.13
C THR A 155 -17.68 16.30 -8.17
N ARG A 156 -17.01 16.73 -7.10
CA ARG A 156 -17.63 17.50 -6.01
C ARG A 156 -16.80 18.70 -5.55
N MET A 157 -15.62 18.93 -6.12
CA MET A 157 -14.75 20.03 -5.74
C MET A 157 -14.35 20.81 -6.98
N THR A 158 -13.95 22.06 -6.78
CA THR A 158 -13.20 22.83 -7.78
C THR A 158 -11.70 22.67 -7.54
N PRO A 159 -10.82 22.96 -8.52
CA PRO A 159 -9.37 22.97 -8.30
C PRO A 159 -8.96 23.84 -7.10
N GLU A 160 -9.55 25.02 -6.96
CA GLU A 160 -9.31 25.93 -5.84
C GLU A 160 -9.75 25.31 -4.50
N GLY A 161 -10.91 24.64 -4.48
CA GLY A 161 -11.40 23.96 -3.27
C GLY A 161 -10.47 22.82 -2.83
N VAL A 162 -9.85 22.11 -3.76
CA VAL A 162 -8.84 21.09 -3.43
C VAL A 162 -7.59 21.74 -2.82
N ILE A 163 -7.12 22.85 -3.39
CA ILE A 163 -5.98 23.61 -2.83
C ILE A 163 -6.29 24.08 -1.41
N GLU A 164 -7.51 24.55 -1.17
CA GLU A 164 -7.94 25.05 0.13
C GLU A 164 -8.03 23.93 1.17
N GLU A 165 -8.60 22.77 0.83
CA GLU A 165 -8.61 21.57 1.68
C GLU A 165 -7.19 21.16 2.10
N VAL A 166 -6.23 21.12 1.17
CA VAL A 166 -4.83 20.77 1.47
C VAL A 166 -4.14 21.87 2.30
N ALA A 167 -4.50 23.13 2.12
CA ALA A 167 -4.00 24.23 2.95
C ALA A 167 -4.53 24.13 4.39
N LEU A 168 -5.83 23.86 4.56
CA LEU A 168 -6.49 23.70 5.86
C LEU A 168 -5.96 22.48 6.62
N SER A 169 -5.56 21.43 5.92
CA SER A 169 -4.95 20.25 6.55
C SER A 169 -3.57 20.53 7.20
N GLY A 170 -2.97 21.70 6.92
CA GLY A 170 -1.64 22.06 7.42
C GLY A 170 -0.50 21.20 6.84
N LEU A 171 -0.72 20.51 5.71
CA LEU A 171 0.27 19.61 5.14
C LEU A 171 1.54 20.40 4.75
N LYS A 172 2.69 19.91 5.22
CA LYS A 172 4.02 20.40 4.88
C LYS A 172 4.74 19.38 4.00
N GLY A 173 5.65 19.87 3.15
CA GLY A 173 6.52 19.03 2.32
C GLY A 173 7.34 18.07 3.18
N ARG A 174 7.29 16.77 2.85
CA ARG A 174 7.93 15.69 3.61
C ARG A 174 9.35 15.36 3.15
N GLY A 175 9.88 16.05 2.14
CA GLY A 175 11.27 15.92 1.69
C GLY A 175 12.25 16.83 2.46
N GLY A 176 12.03 17.07 3.76
CA GLY A 176 12.92 17.86 4.62
C GLY A 176 12.59 19.35 4.74
N ALA A 177 12.38 20.08 3.64
CA ALA A 177 12.22 21.54 3.67
C ALA A 177 10.96 22.06 4.39
N GLY A 178 9.92 21.23 4.57
CA GLY A 178 8.78 21.58 5.40
C GLY A 178 7.88 22.72 4.89
N PHE A 179 8.00 23.12 3.62
CA PHE A 179 7.16 24.18 3.04
C PHE A 179 5.68 23.77 2.96
N LEU A 180 4.75 24.71 3.16
CA LEU A 180 3.30 24.43 3.14
C LEU A 180 2.84 23.99 1.75
N THR A 181 2.30 22.77 1.66
CA THR A 181 1.93 22.15 0.38
C THR A 181 0.80 22.90 -0.32
N GLY A 182 -0.26 23.27 0.41
CA GLY A 182 -1.38 24.04 -0.16
C GLY A 182 -0.94 25.42 -0.69
N LEU A 183 -0.02 26.09 0.00
CA LEU A 183 0.54 27.36 -0.47
C LEU A 183 1.37 27.19 -1.74
N LYS A 184 2.20 26.13 -1.80
CA LYS A 184 2.96 25.78 -3.01
C LYS A 184 2.03 25.54 -4.19
N TRP A 185 0.96 24.77 -4.00
CA TRP A 185 -0.02 24.50 -5.05
C TRP A 185 -0.73 25.77 -5.53
N ARG A 186 -1.08 26.68 -4.61
CA ARG A 186 -1.68 27.98 -4.93
C ARG A 186 -0.79 28.83 -5.84
N TYR A 187 0.53 28.84 -5.60
CA TYR A 187 1.47 29.55 -6.48
C TYR A 187 1.50 28.95 -7.88
N VAL A 188 1.55 27.61 -8.00
CA VAL A 188 1.54 26.93 -9.30
C VAL A 188 0.22 27.18 -10.04
N ALA A 189 -0.92 27.10 -9.34
CA ALA A 189 -2.23 27.33 -9.93
C ALA A 189 -2.38 28.76 -10.49
N ARG A 190 -1.84 29.77 -9.78
CA ARG A 190 -1.89 31.18 -10.20
C ARG A 190 -0.84 31.59 -11.22
N ALA A 191 0.23 30.79 -11.39
CA ALA A 191 1.27 31.10 -12.35
C ALA A 191 0.69 31.18 -13.77
N PRO A 192 1.00 32.23 -14.56
CA PRO A 192 0.56 32.35 -15.94
C PRO A 192 1.27 31.33 -16.83
N GLY A 193 0.60 30.94 -17.91
CA GLY A 193 1.19 30.07 -18.94
C GLY A 193 0.92 28.58 -18.75
N SER A 194 1.14 27.85 -19.84
CA SER A 194 0.99 26.41 -19.97
C SER A 194 2.15 25.87 -20.82
N PRO A 195 2.58 24.61 -20.65
CA PRO A 195 2.03 23.59 -19.75
C PRO A 195 2.49 23.72 -18.28
N LYS A 196 1.69 23.16 -17.35
CA LYS A 196 2.06 22.97 -15.94
C LYS A 196 2.34 21.49 -15.67
N TYR A 197 3.20 21.21 -14.70
CA TYR A 197 3.68 19.87 -14.40
C TYR A 197 3.55 19.51 -12.91
N VAL A 198 3.29 18.23 -12.64
CA VAL A 198 3.43 17.63 -11.30
C VAL A 198 4.59 16.66 -11.32
N ILE A 199 5.52 16.81 -10.37
CA ILE A 199 6.69 15.93 -10.26
C ILE A 199 6.67 15.28 -8.89
N ALA A 200 6.62 13.95 -8.84
CA ALA A 200 6.89 13.19 -7.64
C ALA A 200 8.38 12.88 -7.57
N ASN A 201 9.05 13.36 -6.53
CA ASN A 201 10.47 13.11 -6.31
C ASN A 201 10.62 11.86 -5.43
N LEU A 202 11.06 10.76 -6.04
CA LEU A 202 11.41 9.48 -5.42
C LEU A 202 12.93 9.22 -5.55
N ASP A 203 13.74 10.28 -5.59
CA ASP A 203 15.21 10.16 -5.62
C ASP A 203 15.77 9.62 -4.30
N GLU A 204 15.14 9.98 -3.16
CA GLU A 204 15.45 9.45 -1.81
C GLU A 204 16.96 9.23 -1.56
N GLY A 205 17.78 10.25 -1.84
CA GLY A 205 19.24 10.16 -1.80
C GLY A 205 19.86 10.08 -0.40
N ASP A 206 19.11 10.46 0.64
CA ASP A 206 19.60 10.57 2.01
C ASP A 206 19.90 9.19 2.64
N PRO A 207 21.10 8.96 3.19
CA PRO A 207 21.45 7.70 3.84
C PRO A 207 20.48 7.31 4.95
N GLY A 208 20.02 6.05 4.93
CA GLY A 208 19.11 5.51 5.94
C GLY A 208 17.64 5.90 5.75
N VAL A 209 17.30 6.67 4.71
CA VAL A 209 15.92 7.00 4.36
C VAL A 209 15.38 6.01 3.34
N PHE A 210 14.21 5.44 3.61
CA PHE A 210 13.55 4.46 2.74
C PHE A 210 12.01 4.61 2.77
N ALA A 211 11.51 5.77 3.19
CA ALA A 211 10.07 6.04 3.33
C ALA A 211 9.36 6.10 1.97
N ASN A 212 9.96 6.75 0.97
CA ASN A 212 9.45 6.83 -0.39
C ASN A 212 9.46 5.46 -1.04
N ARG A 213 10.59 4.74 -0.97
CA ARG A 213 10.68 3.35 -1.43
C ARG A 213 9.62 2.47 -0.78
N THR A 214 9.47 2.57 0.55
CA THR A 214 8.46 1.80 1.31
C THR A 214 7.06 2.07 0.79
N LEU A 215 6.69 3.35 0.56
CA LEU A 215 5.39 3.70 0.03
C LEU A 215 5.22 3.21 -1.42
N ALA A 216 6.21 3.41 -2.27
CA ALA A 216 6.14 3.01 -3.68
C ALA A 216 6.01 1.49 -3.85
N GLU A 217 6.70 0.70 -3.02
CA GLU A 217 6.60 -0.75 -3.05
C GLU A 217 5.35 -1.30 -2.36
N ALA A 218 4.77 -0.59 -1.38
CA ALA A 218 3.62 -1.07 -0.61
C ALA A 218 2.28 -0.54 -1.09
N ASP A 219 2.25 0.65 -1.67
CA ASP A 219 1.03 1.32 -2.12
C ASP A 219 1.35 2.34 -3.23
N PRO A 220 1.76 1.88 -4.43
CA PRO A 220 2.09 2.78 -5.55
C PRO A 220 0.89 3.59 -6.02
N HIS A 221 -0.32 3.04 -5.90
CA HIS A 221 -1.54 3.72 -6.30
C HIS A 221 -1.86 4.93 -5.43
N ALA A 222 -1.47 4.95 -4.14
CA ALA A 222 -1.56 6.16 -3.32
C ALA A 222 -0.72 7.33 -3.85
N ILE A 223 0.45 7.05 -4.41
CA ILE A 223 1.29 8.08 -5.06
C ILE A 223 0.59 8.58 -6.33
N LEU A 224 0.10 7.67 -7.17
CA LEU A 224 -0.61 8.01 -8.41
C LEU A 224 -1.88 8.82 -8.14
N GLU A 225 -2.68 8.43 -7.15
CA GLU A 225 -3.88 9.15 -6.74
C GLU A 225 -3.53 10.56 -6.24
N GLY A 226 -2.53 10.69 -5.37
CA GLY A 226 -2.05 11.98 -4.88
C GLY A 226 -1.56 12.89 -6.00
N MET A 227 -0.82 12.35 -6.97
CA MET A 227 -0.37 13.08 -8.15
C MET A 227 -1.53 13.53 -9.04
N ALA A 228 -2.53 12.67 -9.25
CA ALA A 228 -3.71 13.01 -10.04
C ALA A 228 -4.54 14.12 -9.39
N ILE A 229 -4.72 14.07 -8.06
CA ILE A 229 -5.38 15.13 -7.29
C ILE A 229 -4.60 16.44 -7.39
N ALA A 230 -3.27 16.39 -7.23
CA ALA A 230 -2.41 17.55 -7.37
C ALA A 230 -2.50 18.15 -8.78
N ALA A 231 -2.49 17.30 -9.81
CA ALA A 231 -2.55 17.73 -11.20
C ALA A 231 -3.88 18.43 -11.51
N TYR A 232 -5.00 17.85 -11.04
CA TYR A 232 -6.31 18.49 -11.12
C TYR A 232 -6.31 19.86 -10.42
N ALA A 233 -5.79 19.94 -9.20
CA ALA A 233 -5.77 21.16 -8.40
C ALA A 233 -4.97 22.30 -9.04
N VAL A 234 -3.83 22.01 -9.68
CA VAL A 234 -2.94 23.04 -10.23
C VAL A 234 -3.12 23.27 -11.74
N GLY A 235 -4.02 22.54 -12.40
CA GLY A 235 -4.23 22.61 -13.84
C GLY A 235 -3.09 21.99 -14.66
N SER A 236 -2.48 20.92 -14.15
CA SER A 236 -1.44 20.18 -14.87
C SER A 236 -2.05 19.03 -15.68
N GLN A 237 -1.55 18.85 -16.91
CA GLN A 237 -1.92 17.72 -17.79
C GLN A 237 -0.85 16.64 -17.86
N LYS A 238 0.33 16.87 -17.26
CA LYS A 238 1.49 15.98 -17.36
C LYS A 238 2.15 15.82 -15.99
N GLY A 239 2.33 14.57 -15.59
CA GLY A 239 3.03 14.19 -14.37
C GLY A 239 4.28 13.39 -14.68
N TYR A 240 5.33 13.56 -13.87
CA TYR A 240 6.53 12.74 -13.91
C TYR A 240 6.83 12.17 -12.52
N ILE A 241 7.27 10.92 -12.48
CA ILE A 241 7.85 10.31 -11.28
C ILE A 241 9.34 10.22 -11.56
N TYR A 242 10.13 10.98 -10.81
CA TYR A 242 11.58 10.88 -10.87
C TYR A 242 12.01 9.85 -9.82
N VAL A 243 12.45 8.68 -10.26
CA VAL A 243 12.95 7.60 -9.41
C VAL A 243 14.45 7.51 -9.63
N ARG A 244 15.21 7.39 -8.55
CA ARG A 244 16.65 7.11 -8.63
C ARG A 244 16.93 5.79 -9.35
N SER A 245 18.17 5.56 -9.74
CA SER A 245 18.58 4.34 -10.46
C SER A 245 18.62 3.07 -9.61
N GLU A 246 18.85 3.22 -8.31
CA GLU A 246 19.02 2.16 -7.30
C GLU A 246 17.69 1.61 -6.78
#